data_AF-A0A3D2R8A7-F1
#
_entry.id   AF-A0A3D2R8A7-F1
#
_cell.length_a   1.000
_cell.length_b   1.000
_cell.length_c   1.000
_cell.angle_alpha   90.00
_cell.angle_beta   90.00
_cell.angle_gamma   90.00
#
_symmetry.space_group_name_H-M   'P 1'
#
loop_
_entity.id
_entity.type
_entity.pdbx_description
1 polymer ?
#
loop_
_entity_poly.entity_id
_entity_poly.type
_entity_poly.pdbx_seq_one_letter_code
_entity_poly.pdbx_strand_id
1 'polypeptide(L)'
;MKSKAHRHQASFRDPSGYIVRDGSVVKRVINPIYFPVYDALCKADFFSPLFKAKMLIPHVEQERSAEAIVLMPDQIDLMTYPYEWSFEQYKQAALLTLKLQNFALDRDFSLKDASAYNVTFHRGKPVFIDTLSFDFYQKDSPWRAYKQFITHFFGPLVLAHFHGAEALKMMQTHIDGIPVALVASMLPKRTKLSPTLYTNIHLMAKMEAKHKDEYTPKSRSIKLSKQSLRNLLRSLYNYIDQLELMQQTEWGDYYNKTNYQPESFIFKKEQIQKWIAGNGARKILDLGGNDGTFARAIDSDI
;
A
#
# COMPACT_ATOMS: atom_id res chain seq x y z
N MET A 1 -21.21 20.16 -24.71
CA MET A 1 -19.89 20.73 -24.35
C MET A 1 -18.97 19.58 -23.97
N LYS A 2 -17.92 19.29 -24.73
CA LYS A 2 -16.91 18.30 -24.33
C LYS A 2 -16.16 18.86 -23.13
N SER A 3 -16.37 18.27 -21.95
CA SER A 3 -15.53 18.52 -20.79
C SER A 3 -14.07 18.34 -21.20
N LYS A 4 -13.21 19.35 -20.98
CA LYS A 4 -11.77 19.21 -21.19
C LYS A 4 -11.28 18.24 -20.12
N ALA A 5 -11.13 16.98 -20.49
CA ALA A 5 -10.56 15.98 -19.61
C ALA A 5 -9.14 16.44 -19.22
N HIS A 6 -8.91 16.71 -17.93
CA HIS A 6 -7.65 17.27 -17.46
C HIS A 6 -6.72 16.15 -17.01
N ARG A 7 -5.49 16.11 -17.55
CA ARG A 7 -4.45 15.20 -17.07
C ARG A 7 -4.12 15.55 -15.62
N HIS A 8 -4.16 14.55 -14.75
CA HIS A 8 -3.85 14.72 -13.34
C HIS A 8 -2.36 14.97 -13.15
N GLN A 9 -2.01 16.00 -12.37
CA GLN A 9 -0.63 16.45 -12.21
C GLN A 9 0.29 15.39 -11.59
N ALA A 10 -0.24 14.50 -10.76
CA ALA A 10 0.51 13.38 -10.17
C ALA A 10 0.95 12.30 -11.19
N SER A 11 0.51 12.35 -12.44
CA SER A 11 0.79 11.34 -13.47
C SER A 11 1.94 11.72 -14.41
N PHE A 12 3.00 12.34 -13.88
CA PHE A 12 4.12 12.84 -14.67
C PHE A 12 5.30 11.86 -14.77
N ARG A 13 5.39 10.88 -13.86
CA ARG A 13 6.58 10.01 -13.73
C ARG A 13 6.55 8.75 -14.59
N ASP A 14 5.36 8.19 -14.85
CA ASP A 14 5.23 6.90 -15.53
C ASP A 14 4.98 7.09 -17.04
N PRO A 15 5.88 6.62 -17.93
CA PRO A 15 5.64 6.64 -19.37
C PRO A 15 4.55 5.65 -19.80
N SER A 16 4.18 4.67 -18.97
CA SER A 16 3.18 3.66 -19.28
C SER A 16 1.75 4.20 -19.31
N GLY A 17 1.47 5.34 -18.68
CA GLY A 17 0.12 5.91 -18.68
C GLY A 17 -0.05 7.11 -17.77
N TYR A 18 -1.30 7.58 -17.66
CA TYR A 18 -1.64 8.72 -16.82
C TYR A 18 -3.10 8.70 -16.37
N ILE A 19 -3.41 9.45 -15.31
CA ILE A 19 -4.76 9.68 -14.85
C ILE A 19 -5.35 10.90 -15.54
N VAL A 20 -6.62 10.79 -15.91
CA VAL A 20 -7.45 11.88 -16.41
C VAL A 20 -8.64 12.03 -15.48
N ARG A 21 -9.01 13.28 -15.19
CA ARG A 21 -10.21 13.60 -14.43
C ARG A 21 -11.21 14.34 -15.30
N ASP A 22 -12.43 13.83 -15.33
CA ASP A 22 -13.60 14.45 -15.95
C ASP A 22 -14.66 14.67 -14.86
N GLY A 23 -14.72 15.88 -14.31
CA GLY A 23 -15.55 16.18 -13.13
C GLY A 23 -15.15 15.34 -11.91
N SER A 24 -16.06 14.51 -11.42
CA SER A 24 -15.79 13.56 -10.32
C SER A 24 -15.22 12.22 -10.79
N VAL A 25 -15.20 11.95 -12.11
CA VAL A 25 -14.80 10.66 -12.64
C VAL A 25 -13.31 10.64 -12.94
N VAL A 26 -12.63 9.67 -12.35
CA VAL A 26 -11.23 9.34 -12.58
C VAL A 26 -11.15 8.21 -13.59
N LYS A 27 -10.36 8.42 -14.64
CA LYS A 27 -10.02 7.42 -15.66
C LYS A 27 -8.50 7.24 -15.73
N ARG A 28 -8.04 6.05 -16.10
CA ARG A 28 -6.65 5.77 -16.38
C ARG A 28 -6.46 5.54 -17.88
N VAL A 29 -5.54 6.29 -18.46
CA VAL A 29 -5.09 6.09 -19.83
C VAL A 29 -3.81 5.27 -19.81
N ILE A 30 -3.76 4.22 -20.63
CA ILE A 30 -2.59 3.40 -20.87
C ILE A 30 -2.01 3.80 -22.22
N ASN A 31 -0.70 4.02 -22.27
CA ASN A 31 0.04 4.34 -23.48
C ASN A 31 0.50 3.06 -24.20
N PRO A 32 0.76 3.10 -25.52
CA PRO A 32 1.10 1.92 -26.32
C PRO A 32 2.30 1.12 -25.80
N ILE A 33 3.26 1.79 -25.15
CA ILE A 33 4.45 1.13 -24.55
C ILE A 33 4.08 0.05 -23.52
N TYR A 34 2.91 0.13 -22.90
CA TYR A 34 2.46 -0.82 -21.88
C TYR A 34 1.42 -1.83 -22.40
N PHE A 35 0.95 -1.70 -23.64
CA PHE A 35 -0.02 -2.64 -24.22
C PHE A 35 0.44 -4.11 -24.16
N PRO A 36 1.71 -4.46 -24.46
CA PRO A 36 2.13 -5.86 -24.40
C PRO A 36 1.98 -6.48 -23.01
N VAL A 37 2.24 -5.70 -21.95
CA VAL A 37 2.09 -6.15 -20.57
C VAL A 37 0.61 -6.26 -20.21
N TYR A 38 -0.17 -5.22 -20.50
CA TYR A 38 -1.60 -5.19 -20.19
C TYR A 38 -2.37 -6.32 -20.89
N ASP A 39 -2.09 -6.57 -22.17
CA ASP A 39 -2.69 -7.67 -22.93
C ASP A 39 -2.32 -9.04 -22.36
N ALA A 40 -1.07 -9.21 -21.91
CA ALA A 40 -0.64 -10.45 -21.25
C ALA A 40 -1.35 -10.66 -19.89
N LEU A 41 -1.54 -9.60 -19.11
CA LEU A 41 -2.28 -9.65 -17.84
C LEU A 41 -3.75 -10.02 -18.07
N CYS A 42 -4.39 -9.42 -19.08
CA CYS A 42 -5.78 -9.74 -19.46
C CYS A 42 -5.91 -11.20 -19.91
N LYS A 43 -5.01 -11.66 -20.79
CA LYS A 43 -4.99 -13.04 -21.28
C LYS A 43 -4.80 -14.08 -20.17
N ALA A 44 -4.06 -13.72 -19.12
CA ALA A 44 -3.80 -14.58 -17.97
C ALA A 44 -4.90 -14.56 -16.90
N ASP A 45 -6.02 -13.87 -17.12
CA ASP A 45 -7.04 -13.58 -16.11
C ASP A 45 -6.42 -13.05 -14.80
N PHE A 46 -5.45 -12.14 -14.94
CA PHE A 46 -4.67 -11.66 -13.80
C PHE A 46 -5.52 -10.87 -12.79
N PHE A 47 -6.50 -10.11 -13.31
CA PHE A 47 -7.23 -9.12 -12.51
C PHE A 47 -8.43 -9.69 -11.75
N SER A 48 -9.18 -10.64 -12.31
CA SER A 48 -10.41 -11.15 -11.71
C SER A 48 -10.20 -11.71 -10.29
N PRO A 49 -9.15 -12.52 -10.02
CA PRO A 49 -8.87 -12.98 -8.66
C PRO A 49 -8.53 -11.84 -7.70
N LEU A 50 -7.81 -10.81 -8.15
CA LEU A 50 -7.43 -9.66 -7.33
C LEU A 50 -8.63 -8.76 -7.00
N PHE A 51 -9.56 -8.59 -7.95
CA PHE A 51 -10.81 -7.87 -7.72
C PHE A 51 -11.69 -8.59 -6.71
N LYS A 52 -11.87 -9.91 -6.87
CA LYS A 52 -12.62 -10.75 -5.94
C LYS A 52 -12.03 -10.70 -4.52
N ALA A 53 -10.71 -10.70 -4.41
CA ALA A 53 -9.99 -10.58 -3.14
C ALA A 53 -9.94 -9.14 -2.60
N LYS A 54 -10.45 -8.14 -3.33
CA LYS A 54 -10.39 -6.70 -3.01
C LYS A 54 -8.95 -6.20 -2.81
N MET A 55 -7.99 -6.79 -3.52
CA MET A 55 -6.56 -6.45 -3.42
C MET A 55 -6.13 -5.37 -4.42
N LEU A 56 -6.79 -5.31 -5.58
CA LEU A 56 -6.57 -4.32 -6.62
C LEU A 56 -7.90 -3.63 -6.91
N ILE A 57 -7.86 -2.33 -7.21
CA ILE A 57 -9.06 -1.56 -7.58
C ILE A 57 -9.70 -2.18 -8.82
N PRO A 58 -10.97 -2.60 -8.76
CA PRO A 58 -11.70 -3.05 -9.94
C PRO A 58 -11.70 -1.96 -10.99
N HIS A 59 -11.59 -2.36 -12.25
CA HIS A 59 -11.65 -1.44 -13.37
C HIS A 59 -12.21 -2.13 -14.59
N VAL A 60 -12.84 -1.34 -15.45
CA VAL A 60 -13.36 -1.77 -16.74
C VAL A 60 -12.63 -1.05 -17.86
N GLU A 61 -12.28 -1.77 -18.92
CA GLU A 61 -11.82 -1.17 -20.17
C GLU A 61 -13.02 -0.55 -20.88
N GLN A 62 -13.02 0.77 -21.05
CA GLN A 62 -14.11 1.50 -21.72
C GLN A 62 -13.84 1.70 -23.20
N GLU A 63 -12.59 2.01 -23.54
CA GLU A 63 -12.18 2.39 -24.89
C GLU A 63 -10.80 1.81 -25.19
N ARG A 64 -10.62 1.35 -26.43
CA ARG A 64 -9.35 0.87 -26.96
C ARG A 64 -9.15 1.39 -28.38
N SER A 65 -7.96 1.93 -28.62
CA SER A 65 -7.50 2.46 -29.91
C SER A 65 -6.03 2.09 -30.12
N ALA A 66 -5.45 2.47 -31.26
CA ALA A 66 -4.03 2.28 -31.50
C ALA A 66 -3.17 3.19 -30.60
N GLU A 67 -3.74 4.32 -30.17
CA GLU A 67 -3.05 5.37 -29.42
C GLU A 67 -3.20 5.23 -27.90
N ALA A 68 -4.29 4.62 -27.43
CA ALA A 68 -4.59 4.52 -26.00
C ALA A 68 -5.60 3.41 -25.66
N ILE A 69 -5.48 2.86 -24.44
CA ILE A 69 -6.53 2.11 -23.74
C ILE A 69 -7.00 2.95 -22.55
N VAL A 70 -8.32 3.07 -22.37
CA VAL A 70 -8.92 3.85 -21.28
C VAL A 70 -9.62 2.91 -20.30
N LEU A 71 -9.13 2.88 -19.07
CA LEU A 71 -9.72 2.18 -17.96
C LEU A 71 -10.55 3.12 -17.10
N MET A 72 -11.73 2.67 -16.68
CA MET A 72 -12.51 3.31 -15.63
C MET A 72 -12.44 2.44 -14.37
N PRO A 73 -11.60 2.82 -13.38
CA PRO A 73 -11.61 2.17 -12.08
C PRO A 73 -12.87 2.49 -11.30
N ASP A 74 -13.18 1.64 -10.32
CA ASP A 74 -14.12 1.98 -9.26
C ASP A 74 -13.66 3.29 -8.59
N GLN A 75 -14.61 4.20 -8.41
CA GLN A 75 -14.31 5.53 -7.89
C GLN A 75 -14.10 5.46 -6.38
N ILE A 76 -13.01 6.07 -5.92
CA ILE A 76 -12.64 6.13 -4.50
C ILE A 76 -13.07 7.49 -3.95
N ASP A 77 -14.02 7.47 -3.03
CA ASP A 77 -14.61 8.68 -2.46
C ASP A 77 -13.64 9.48 -1.56
N LEU A 78 -12.79 8.77 -0.82
CA LEU A 78 -11.81 9.36 0.09
C LEU A 78 -10.43 8.76 -0.20
N MET A 79 -9.56 9.60 -0.75
CA MET A 79 -8.14 9.26 -0.88
C MET A 79 -7.45 9.59 0.43
N THR A 80 -6.80 8.59 1.01
CA THR A 80 -5.91 8.75 2.17
C THR A 80 -4.48 8.43 1.78
N TYR A 81 -3.53 9.07 2.45
CA TYR A 81 -2.10 9.00 2.17
C TYR A 81 -1.31 8.30 3.28
N PRO A 82 -0.11 7.76 2.98
CA PRO A 82 0.70 7.00 3.94
C PRO A 82 0.92 7.68 5.29
N TYR A 83 1.13 9.00 5.29
CA TYR A 83 1.34 9.77 6.51
C TYR A 83 0.06 10.04 7.32
N GLU A 84 -1.11 9.70 6.82
CA GLU A 84 -2.40 9.85 7.51
C GLU A 84 -2.84 8.56 8.20
N TRP A 85 -2.21 7.44 7.84
CA TRP A 85 -2.60 6.12 8.31
C TRP A 85 -2.15 5.85 9.74
N SER A 86 -2.97 5.09 10.47
CA SER A 86 -2.55 4.45 11.70
C SER A 86 -1.47 3.40 11.43
N PHE A 87 -0.78 2.96 12.49
CA PHE A 87 0.19 1.87 12.39
C PHE A 87 -0.40 0.61 11.75
N GLU A 88 -1.61 0.21 12.18
CA GLU A 88 -2.25 -1.00 11.65
C GLU A 88 -2.66 -0.83 10.18
N GLN A 89 -3.20 0.33 9.80
CA GLN A 89 -3.48 0.63 8.39
C GLN A 89 -2.20 0.53 7.54
N TYR A 90 -1.11 1.13 8.00
CA TYR A 90 0.18 1.11 7.31
C TYR A 90 0.73 -0.33 7.19
N LYS A 91 0.61 -1.13 8.25
CA LYS A 91 0.98 -2.54 8.27
C LYS A 91 0.16 -3.34 7.26
N GLN A 92 -1.15 -3.17 7.23
CA GLN A 92 -2.03 -3.85 6.27
C GLN A 92 -1.72 -3.45 4.81
N ALA A 93 -1.35 -2.20 4.55
CA ALA A 93 -0.90 -1.75 3.22
C ALA A 93 0.42 -2.43 2.79
N ALA A 94 1.37 -2.59 3.71
CA ALA A 94 2.61 -3.32 3.46
C ALA A 94 2.36 -4.81 3.15
N LEU A 95 1.51 -5.46 3.96
CA LEU A 95 1.13 -6.86 3.78
C LEU A 95 0.37 -7.08 2.46
N LEU A 96 -0.52 -6.16 2.07
CA LEU A 96 -1.19 -6.18 0.77
C LEU A 96 -0.17 -6.16 -0.38
N THR A 97 0.81 -5.27 -0.30
CA THR A 97 1.85 -5.12 -1.35
C THR A 97 2.68 -6.40 -1.50
N LEU A 98 3.04 -7.06 -0.39
CA LEU A 98 3.72 -8.36 -0.43
C LEU A 98 2.84 -9.48 -0.98
N LYS A 99 1.55 -9.52 -0.62
CA LYS A 99 0.59 -10.48 -1.20
C LYS A 99 0.46 -10.31 -2.71
N LEU A 100 0.40 -9.06 -3.19
CA LEU A 100 0.36 -8.75 -4.63
C LEU A 100 1.63 -9.17 -5.34
N GLN A 101 2.81 -8.88 -4.77
CA GLN A 101 4.07 -9.32 -5.35
C GLN A 101 4.15 -10.85 -5.44
N ASN A 102 3.76 -11.57 -4.38
CA ASN A 102 3.78 -13.03 -4.39
C ASN A 102 2.77 -13.61 -5.40
N PHE A 103 1.56 -13.03 -5.47
CA PHE A 103 0.54 -13.40 -6.45
C PHE A 103 1.02 -13.20 -7.89
N ALA A 104 1.67 -12.05 -8.16
CA ALA A 104 2.22 -11.73 -9.46
C ALA A 104 3.32 -12.72 -9.84
N LEU A 105 4.23 -13.00 -8.91
CA LEU A 105 5.34 -13.93 -9.11
C LEU A 105 4.83 -15.33 -9.47
N ASP A 106 3.76 -15.81 -8.84
CA ASP A 106 3.16 -17.11 -9.16
C ASP A 106 2.60 -17.21 -10.58
N ARG A 107 2.37 -16.07 -11.25
CA ARG A 107 1.86 -15.96 -12.62
C ARG A 107 2.89 -15.42 -13.62
N ASP A 108 4.17 -15.45 -13.25
CA ASP A 108 5.29 -14.95 -14.07
C ASP A 108 5.21 -13.44 -14.38
N PHE A 109 4.61 -12.69 -13.46
CA PHE A 109 4.65 -11.23 -13.40
C PHE A 109 5.38 -10.76 -12.13
N SER A 110 5.62 -9.46 -12.02
CA SER A 110 6.21 -8.83 -10.84
C SER A 110 5.69 -7.41 -10.71
N LEU A 111 5.54 -6.91 -9.49
CA LEU A 111 5.41 -5.48 -9.24
C LEU A 111 6.74 -4.80 -9.58
N LYS A 112 6.72 -3.83 -10.49
CA LYS A 112 7.86 -2.94 -10.78
C LYS A 112 7.89 -1.71 -9.88
N ASP A 113 6.75 -1.35 -9.28
CA ASP A 113 6.59 -0.24 -8.34
C ASP A 113 5.87 -0.69 -7.06
N ALA A 114 6.49 -0.41 -5.91
CA ALA A 114 6.03 -0.74 -4.56
C ALA A 114 5.99 0.50 -3.66
N SER A 115 5.50 1.62 -4.21
CA SER A 115 5.28 2.86 -3.46
C SER A 115 4.10 2.71 -2.51
N ALA A 116 4.24 3.22 -1.29
CA ALA A 116 3.11 3.34 -0.36
C ALA A 116 1.96 4.19 -0.92
N TYR A 117 2.25 5.12 -1.84
CA TYR A 117 1.24 5.95 -2.49
C TYR A 117 0.43 5.21 -3.57
N ASN A 118 0.76 3.95 -3.87
CA ASN A 118 -0.03 3.09 -4.75
C ASN A 118 -1.08 2.28 -3.98
N VAL A 119 -1.20 2.48 -2.66
CA VAL A 119 -2.23 1.89 -1.80
C VAL A 119 -3.09 2.99 -1.20
N THR A 120 -4.38 2.72 -1.05
CA THR A 120 -5.29 3.53 -0.22
C THR A 120 -6.33 2.63 0.43
N PHE A 121 -7.34 3.20 1.08
CA PHE A 121 -8.41 2.44 1.71
C PHE A 121 -9.74 2.66 0.99
N HIS A 122 -10.37 1.56 0.58
CA HIS A 122 -11.68 1.58 -0.05
C HIS A 122 -12.61 0.64 0.71
N ARG A 123 -13.73 1.19 1.22
CA ARG A 123 -14.73 0.46 2.03
C ARG A 123 -14.09 -0.32 3.18
N GLY A 124 -13.23 0.37 3.94
CA GLY A 124 -12.56 -0.18 5.12
C GLY A 124 -11.43 -1.18 4.86
N LYS A 125 -11.03 -1.43 3.60
CA LYS A 125 -9.94 -2.35 3.26
C LYS A 125 -8.81 -1.65 2.51
N PRO A 126 -7.53 -2.03 2.73
CA PRO A 126 -6.46 -1.56 1.89
C PRO A 126 -6.66 -2.09 0.46
N VAL A 127 -6.46 -1.24 -0.53
CA VAL A 127 -6.58 -1.58 -1.95
C VAL A 127 -5.43 -0.95 -2.73
N PHE A 128 -4.85 -1.70 -3.65
CA PHE A 128 -3.84 -1.19 -4.56
C PHE A 128 -4.53 -0.51 -5.75
N ILE A 129 -4.07 0.67 -6.13
CA ILE A 129 -4.80 1.53 -7.09
C ILE A 129 -4.06 1.76 -8.40
N ASP A 130 -2.83 1.25 -8.53
CA ASP A 130 -2.02 1.44 -9.73
C ASP A 130 -1.94 0.17 -10.59
N THR A 131 -2.84 0.07 -11.57
CA THR A 131 -2.86 -1.06 -12.52
C THR A 131 -1.56 -1.20 -13.31
N LEU A 132 -0.82 -0.11 -13.53
CA LEU A 132 0.37 -0.13 -14.40
C LEU A 132 1.64 -0.49 -13.65
N SER A 133 1.56 -0.83 -12.36
CA SER A 133 2.69 -1.27 -11.53
C SER A 133 3.14 -2.72 -11.79
N PHE A 134 2.46 -3.49 -12.64
CA PHE A 134 2.85 -4.87 -12.97
C PHE A 134 3.72 -4.93 -14.21
N ASP A 135 4.61 -5.90 -14.29
CA ASP A 135 5.48 -6.16 -15.45
C ASP A 135 5.82 -7.65 -15.53
N PHE A 136 6.40 -8.10 -16.63
CA PHE A 136 6.88 -9.47 -16.78
C PHE A 136 7.97 -9.78 -15.74
N TYR A 137 7.87 -10.94 -15.10
CA TYR A 137 8.93 -11.42 -14.24
C TYR A 137 10.15 -11.83 -15.08
N GLN A 138 11.30 -11.22 -14.79
CA GLN A 138 12.56 -11.63 -15.40
C GLN A 138 13.10 -12.85 -14.65
N LYS A 139 13.30 -13.96 -15.36
CA LYS A 139 13.72 -15.22 -14.73
C LYS A 139 15.00 -15.06 -13.91
N ASP A 140 14.96 -15.60 -12.69
CA ASP A 140 16.06 -15.58 -11.71
C ASP A 140 16.58 -14.16 -11.37
N SER A 141 15.73 -13.14 -11.55
CA SER A 141 16.01 -11.77 -11.15
C SER A 141 15.52 -11.48 -9.73
N PRO A 142 16.18 -10.56 -9.00
CA PRO A 142 15.65 -10.01 -7.76
C PRO A 142 14.40 -9.16 -8.04
N TRP A 143 13.59 -8.93 -7.01
CA TRP A 143 12.46 -8.03 -7.12
C TRP A 143 12.92 -6.59 -7.36
N ARG A 144 12.62 -6.03 -8.53
CA ARG A 144 13.00 -4.67 -8.93
C ARG A 144 12.59 -3.60 -7.92
N ALA A 145 11.37 -3.71 -7.37
CA ALA A 145 10.85 -2.75 -6.41
C ALA A 145 11.27 -3.02 -4.96
N TYR A 146 12.19 -3.96 -4.71
CA TYR A 146 12.56 -4.39 -3.35
C TYR A 146 13.00 -3.24 -2.47
N LYS A 147 13.95 -2.41 -2.94
CA LYS A 147 14.41 -1.24 -2.20
C LYS A 147 13.26 -0.26 -1.93
N GLN A 148 12.39 -0.03 -2.91
CA GLN A 148 11.24 0.85 -2.74
C GLN A 148 10.28 0.31 -1.67
N PHE A 149 10.03 -1.00 -1.64
CA PHE A 149 9.25 -1.61 -0.56
C PHE A 149 9.91 -1.40 0.81
N ILE A 150 11.24 -1.53 0.90
CA ILE A 150 11.96 -1.26 2.14
C ILE A 150 11.81 0.20 2.58
N THR A 151 12.00 1.17 1.68
CA THR A 151 11.97 2.61 2.03
C THR A 151 10.55 3.15 2.24
N HIS A 152 9.54 2.58 1.58
CA HIS A 152 8.15 3.02 1.70
C HIS A 152 7.34 2.24 2.73
N PHE A 153 7.69 0.98 3.04
CA PHE A 153 6.89 0.17 3.95
C PHE A 153 7.68 -0.34 5.16
N PHE A 154 8.69 -1.17 4.91
CA PHE A 154 9.37 -1.89 5.99
C PHE A 154 10.09 -0.95 6.96
N GLY A 155 10.88 -0.01 6.44
CA GLY A 155 11.62 0.98 7.21
C GLY A 155 10.68 1.83 8.09
N PRO A 156 9.67 2.51 7.51
CA PRO A 156 8.68 3.28 8.27
C PRO A 156 7.99 2.47 9.38
N LEU A 157 7.56 1.23 9.11
CA LEU A 157 6.93 0.37 10.12
C LEU A 157 7.86 0.01 11.27
N VAL A 158 9.13 -0.33 10.96
CA VAL A 158 10.11 -0.65 12.00
C VAL A 158 10.46 0.60 12.81
N LEU A 159 10.56 1.78 12.19
CA LEU A 159 10.74 3.03 12.93
C LEU A 159 9.55 3.29 13.86
N ALA A 160 8.32 3.12 13.36
CA ALA A 160 7.12 3.31 14.18
C ALA A 160 7.03 2.31 15.34
N HIS A 161 7.45 1.06 15.11
CA HIS A 161 7.55 0.05 16.16
C HIS A 161 8.47 0.48 17.31
N PHE A 162 9.63 1.09 17.02
CA PHE A 162 10.60 1.48 18.06
C PHE A 162 10.42 2.89 18.61
N HIS A 163 9.82 3.81 17.84
CA HIS A 163 9.77 5.25 18.16
C HIS A 163 8.34 5.81 18.24
N GLY A 164 7.32 4.99 18.05
CA GLY A 164 5.91 5.40 18.09
C GLY A 164 5.35 5.80 16.71
N ALA A 165 4.01 5.90 16.64
CA ALA A 165 3.29 6.05 15.37
C ALA A 165 3.65 7.35 14.61
N GLU A 166 4.13 8.38 15.30
CA GLU A 166 4.55 9.63 14.67
C GLU A 166 5.71 9.46 13.67
N ALA A 167 6.51 8.39 13.80
CA ALA A 167 7.55 8.09 12.81
C ALA A 167 6.98 7.94 11.38
N LEU A 168 5.71 7.53 11.24
CA LEU A 168 5.05 7.43 9.92
C LEU A 168 4.84 8.81 9.27
N LYS A 169 4.81 9.91 10.05
CA LYS A 169 4.69 11.28 9.52
C LYS A 169 5.90 11.69 8.69
N MET A 170 7.05 11.02 8.84
CA MET A 170 8.22 11.24 7.97
C MET A 170 7.91 11.05 6.48
N MET A 171 6.87 10.26 6.14
CA MET A 171 6.44 10.08 4.75
C MET A 171 5.89 11.37 4.10
N GLN A 172 5.54 12.40 4.88
CA GLN A 172 5.18 13.72 4.35
C GLN A 172 6.36 14.39 3.63
N THR A 173 7.57 14.27 4.21
CA THR A 173 8.78 14.89 3.66
C THR A 173 9.59 13.92 2.81
N HIS A 174 9.44 12.62 3.05
CA HIS A 174 10.11 11.55 2.30
C HIS A 174 9.11 10.86 1.36
N ILE A 175 8.56 11.61 0.40
CA ILE A 175 7.56 11.11 -0.54
C ILE A 175 8.07 9.92 -1.39
N ASP A 176 9.39 9.88 -1.64
CA ASP A 176 10.09 8.80 -2.37
C ASP A 176 10.63 7.70 -1.41
N GLY A 177 10.12 7.66 -0.18
CA GLY A 177 10.50 6.70 0.86
C GLY A 177 11.64 7.18 1.74
N ILE A 178 11.66 6.70 2.99
CA ILE A 178 12.70 7.06 3.97
C ILE A 178 14.00 6.35 3.57
N PRO A 179 15.13 7.08 3.39
CA PRO A 179 16.40 6.48 3.00
C PRO A 179 16.83 5.38 3.98
N VAL A 180 17.27 4.23 3.46
CA VAL A 180 17.63 3.05 4.29
C VAL A 180 18.75 3.38 5.29
N ALA A 181 19.71 4.24 4.90
CA ALA A 181 20.75 4.72 5.81
C ALA A 181 20.19 5.50 7.01
N LEU A 182 19.18 6.35 6.79
CA LEU A 182 18.51 7.10 7.85
C LEU A 182 17.72 6.16 8.77
N VAL A 183 16.98 5.20 8.18
CA VAL A 183 16.30 4.15 8.94
C VAL A 183 17.33 3.42 9.82
N ALA A 184 18.41 2.92 9.24
CA ALA A 184 19.45 2.18 9.96
C ALA A 184 20.10 2.97 11.10
N SER A 185 20.32 4.29 10.93
CA SER A 185 20.90 5.14 11.97
C SER A 185 19.96 5.41 13.14
N MET A 186 18.64 5.39 12.89
CA MET A 186 17.62 5.61 13.92
C MET A 186 17.27 4.33 14.68
N LEU A 187 17.62 3.14 14.18
CA LEU A 187 17.30 1.89 14.85
C LEU A 187 18.21 1.60 16.06
N PRO A 188 17.68 1.06 17.16
CA PRO A 188 18.49 0.61 18.30
C PRO A 188 19.56 -0.40 17.86
N LYS A 189 20.79 -0.33 18.42
CA LYS A 189 21.90 -1.21 18.04
C LYS A 189 21.56 -2.71 18.15
N ARG A 190 20.69 -3.10 19.10
CA ARG A 190 20.19 -4.48 19.27
C ARG A 190 19.52 -5.05 18.01
N THR A 191 18.97 -4.20 17.13
CA THR A 191 18.33 -4.64 15.88
C THR A 191 19.31 -5.29 14.91
N LYS A 192 20.62 -5.06 15.06
CA LYS A 192 21.67 -5.76 14.28
C LYS A 192 21.73 -7.26 14.57
N LEU A 193 21.14 -7.72 15.67
CA LEU A 193 21.05 -9.14 16.02
C LEU A 193 19.82 -9.82 15.39
N SER A 194 18.85 -9.06 14.87
CA SER A 194 17.71 -9.62 14.15
C SER A 194 18.13 -9.93 12.71
N PRO A 195 18.06 -11.20 12.25
CA PRO A 195 18.47 -11.55 10.89
C PRO A 195 17.67 -10.80 9.81
N THR A 196 16.37 -10.60 10.04
CA THR A 196 15.49 -9.87 9.13
C THR A 196 15.86 -8.39 9.04
N LEU A 197 16.01 -7.68 10.18
CA LEU A 197 16.40 -6.27 10.18
C LEU A 197 17.84 -6.07 9.69
N TYR A 198 18.73 -6.96 10.08
CA TYR A 198 20.12 -6.90 9.65
C TYR A 198 20.23 -7.00 8.13
N THR A 199 19.58 -8.00 7.51
CA THR A 199 19.66 -8.22 6.06
C THR A 199 18.99 -7.09 5.27
N ASN A 200 17.81 -6.66 5.72
CA ASN A 200 16.94 -5.81 4.91
C ASN A 200 17.16 -4.31 5.15
N ILE A 201 17.79 -3.93 6.27
CA ILE A 201 18.07 -2.52 6.61
C ILE A 201 19.57 -2.30 6.79
N HIS A 202 20.21 -2.95 7.76
CA HIS A 202 21.61 -2.63 8.12
C HIS A 202 22.62 -2.98 7.04
N LEU A 203 22.52 -4.20 6.47
CA LEU A 203 23.38 -4.66 5.38
C LEU A 203 23.12 -3.84 4.12
N MET A 204 21.84 -3.58 3.80
CA MET A 204 21.47 -2.74 2.66
C MET A 204 22.06 -1.34 2.79
N ALA A 205 21.92 -0.67 3.94
CA ALA A 205 22.52 0.63 4.20
C ALA A 205 24.05 0.61 4.04
N LYS A 206 24.71 -0.43 4.55
CA LYS A 206 26.17 -0.61 4.40
C LYS A 206 26.59 -0.80 2.94
N MET A 207 25.84 -1.59 2.18
CA MET A 207 26.09 -1.81 0.75
C MET A 207 25.88 -0.51 -0.05
N GLU A 208 24.83 0.26 0.25
CA GLU A 208 24.60 1.55 -0.42
C GLU A 208 25.72 2.56 -0.15
N ALA A 209 26.20 2.65 1.09
CA ALA A 209 27.32 3.52 1.42
C ALA A 209 28.59 3.17 0.63
N LYS A 210 28.91 1.88 0.50
CA LYS A 210 30.10 1.41 -0.23
C LYS A 210 30.06 1.74 -1.73
N HIS A 211 28.89 1.67 -2.36
CA HIS A 211 28.76 1.92 -3.80
C HIS A 211 28.56 3.40 -4.16
N LYS A 212 28.33 4.29 -3.17
CA LYS A 212 28.29 5.75 -3.42
C LYS A 212 29.65 6.31 -3.86
N ASP A 213 30.74 5.67 -3.44
CA ASP A 213 32.11 6.11 -3.74
C ASP A 213 32.69 5.47 -5.02
N GLU A 214 31.98 4.52 -5.65
CA GLU A 214 32.42 3.89 -6.91
C GLU A 214 31.83 4.63 -8.12
N TYR A 215 32.67 5.34 -8.87
CA TYR A 215 32.29 6.08 -10.09
C TYR A 215 31.85 5.18 -11.26
N THR A 216 32.12 3.88 -11.18
CA THR A 216 31.69 2.86 -12.16
C THR A 216 31.08 1.66 -11.44
N PRO A 217 29.76 1.46 -11.51
CA PRO A 217 29.14 0.29 -10.91
C PRO A 217 29.59 -0.98 -11.65
N LYS A 218 30.37 -1.83 -10.99
CA LYS A 218 30.59 -3.22 -11.45
C LYS A 218 29.28 -3.99 -11.26
N SER A 219 28.32 -3.84 -12.16
CA SER A 219 27.04 -4.55 -12.08
C SER A 219 27.23 -6.03 -12.45
N ARG A 220 27.65 -6.87 -11.49
CA ARG A 220 27.31 -8.28 -11.59
C ARG A 220 25.81 -8.38 -11.39
N SER A 221 25.08 -8.85 -12.40
CA SER A 221 23.66 -9.16 -12.27
C SER A 221 23.48 -10.19 -11.16
N ILE A 222 22.95 -9.77 -10.01
CA ILE A 222 22.64 -10.68 -8.91
C ILE A 222 21.56 -11.63 -9.42
N LYS A 223 21.82 -12.93 -9.39
CA LYS A 223 20.81 -13.95 -9.67
C LYS A 223 20.16 -14.38 -8.37
N LEU A 224 18.83 -14.41 -8.35
CA LEU A 224 18.04 -14.87 -7.23
C LEU A 224 16.94 -15.79 -7.78
N SER A 225 16.98 -17.07 -7.41
CA SER A 225 15.96 -18.01 -7.88
C SER A 225 14.57 -17.56 -7.45
N LYS A 226 13.56 -17.90 -8.26
CA LYS A 226 12.15 -17.63 -7.94
C LYS A 226 11.76 -18.14 -6.55
N GLN A 227 12.27 -19.31 -6.16
CA GLN A 227 12.02 -19.89 -4.83
C GLN A 227 12.68 -19.09 -3.70
N SER A 228 13.92 -18.66 -3.88
CA SER A 228 14.60 -17.81 -2.90
C SER A 228 13.91 -16.45 -2.74
N LEU A 229 13.42 -15.88 -3.84
CA LEU A 229 12.61 -14.66 -3.80
C LEU A 229 11.30 -14.88 -3.02
N ARG A 230 10.56 -15.97 -3.26
CA ARG A 230 9.37 -16.32 -2.46
C ARG A 230 9.68 -16.44 -0.97
N ASN A 231 10.78 -17.11 -0.62
CA ASN A 231 11.20 -17.26 0.77
C ASN A 231 11.49 -15.90 1.44
N LEU A 232 12.15 -14.99 0.71
CA LEU A 232 12.41 -13.63 1.16
C LEU A 232 11.09 -12.87 1.42
N LEU A 233 10.17 -12.90 0.46
CA LEU A 233 8.85 -12.23 0.58
C LEU A 233 8.05 -12.78 1.75
N ARG A 234 8.04 -14.11 1.94
CA ARG A 234 7.37 -14.75 3.08
C ARG A 234 8.00 -14.38 4.41
N SER A 235 9.34 -14.31 4.49
CA SER A 235 10.03 -13.88 5.71
C SER A 235 9.69 -12.44 6.08
N LEU A 236 9.65 -11.54 5.10
CA LEU A 236 9.21 -10.16 5.31
C LEU A 236 7.75 -10.08 5.75
N TYR A 237 6.87 -10.84 5.09
CA TYR A 237 5.45 -10.90 5.42
C TYR A 237 5.27 -11.31 6.88
N ASN A 238 5.84 -12.45 7.28
CA ASN A 238 5.70 -12.98 8.64
C ASN A 238 6.29 -12.02 9.67
N TYR A 239 7.40 -11.35 9.36
CA TYR A 239 7.99 -10.38 10.27
C TYR A 239 7.06 -9.17 10.46
N ILE A 240 6.54 -8.60 9.36
CA ILE A 240 5.66 -7.42 9.40
C ILE A 240 4.32 -7.77 10.06
N ASP A 241 3.77 -8.95 9.80
CA ASP A 241 2.52 -9.43 10.37
C ASP A 241 2.57 -9.52 11.91
N GLN A 242 3.76 -9.77 12.46
CA GLN A 242 4.00 -9.83 13.91
C GLN A 242 4.51 -8.50 14.49
N LEU A 243 4.68 -7.45 13.68
CA LEU A 243 5.00 -6.13 14.19
C LEU A 243 3.79 -5.53 14.91
N GLU A 244 4.04 -5.00 16.09
CA GLU A 244 3.06 -4.29 16.92
C GLU A 244 3.57 -2.89 17.23
N LEU A 245 2.66 -1.94 17.48
CA LEU A 245 3.05 -0.62 17.93
C LEU A 245 3.40 -0.68 19.41
N MET A 246 4.69 -0.51 19.78
CA MET A 246 5.13 -0.48 21.17
C MET A 246 4.91 0.91 21.81
N GLN A 247 3.67 1.41 21.77
CA GLN A 247 3.30 2.70 22.35
C GLN A 247 2.16 2.52 23.34
N GLN A 248 2.39 2.89 24.60
CA GLN A 248 1.34 3.05 25.59
C GLN A 248 0.63 4.37 25.31
N THR A 249 -0.70 4.34 25.18
CA THR A 249 -1.51 5.56 25.05
C THR A 249 -2.51 5.60 26.19
N GLU A 250 -2.81 6.81 26.69
CA GLU A 250 -3.84 7.00 27.72
C GLU A 250 -5.21 6.46 27.26
N TRP A 251 -5.43 6.43 25.94
CA TRP A 251 -6.66 6.00 25.28
C TRP A 251 -6.71 4.50 24.93
N GLY A 252 -5.59 3.77 25.04
CA GLY A 252 -5.53 2.35 24.68
C GLY A 252 -6.45 1.47 25.54
N ASP A 253 -6.62 1.87 26.81
CA ASP A 253 -7.54 1.26 27.76
C ASP A 253 -8.82 2.09 27.98
N TYR A 254 -9.15 3.02 27.09
CA TYR A 254 -10.28 3.93 27.29
C TYR A 254 -11.56 3.20 27.68
N TYR A 255 -11.90 2.12 26.96
CA TYR A 255 -13.10 1.35 27.23
C TYR A 255 -13.02 0.46 28.48
N ASN A 256 -11.82 0.05 28.90
CA ASN A 256 -11.60 -0.70 30.14
C ASN A 256 -11.61 0.19 31.39
N LYS A 257 -11.29 1.48 31.23
CA LYS A 257 -11.23 2.48 32.31
C LYS A 257 -12.50 3.33 32.41
N THR A 258 -13.49 3.12 31.55
CA THR A 258 -14.74 3.88 31.62
C THR A 258 -15.76 3.27 32.58
N ASN A 259 -16.47 4.13 33.31
CA ASN A 259 -17.62 3.78 34.16
C ASN A 259 -18.88 3.38 33.36
N TYR A 260 -18.75 3.02 32.09
CA TYR A 260 -19.90 2.70 31.24
C TYR A 260 -20.34 1.24 31.45
N GLN A 261 -21.62 1.07 31.77
CA GLN A 261 -22.25 -0.25 31.82
C GLN A 261 -22.37 -0.82 30.39
N PRO A 262 -22.24 -2.15 30.19
CA PRO A 262 -22.39 -2.78 28.87
C PRO A 262 -23.66 -2.37 28.11
N GLU A 263 -24.77 -2.14 28.82
CA GLU A 263 -26.05 -1.72 28.28
C GLU A 263 -25.97 -0.31 27.64
N SER A 264 -25.12 0.56 28.17
CA SER A 264 -24.90 1.91 27.61
C SER A 264 -24.24 1.84 26.23
N PHE A 265 -23.34 0.88 26.01
CA PHE A 265 -22.73 0.66 24.70
C PHE A 265 -23.73 0.15 23.68
N ILE A 266 -24.58 -0.80 24.08
CA ILE A 266 -25.64 -1.34 23.22
C ILE A 266 -26.60 -0.22 22.83
N PHE A 267 -27.09 0.53 23.82
CA PHE A 267 -27.98 1.67 23.56
C PHE A 267 -27.35 2.68 22.60
N LYS A 268 -26.07 3.05 22.80
CA LYS A 268 -25.38 3.99 21.91
C LYS A 268 -25.24 3.44 20.49
N LYS A 269 -24.94 2.15 20.30
CA LYS A 269 -24.91 1.51 18.97
C LYS A 269 -26.27 1.61 18.28
N GLU A 270 -27.35 1.31 19.00
CA GLU A 270 -28.72 1.43 18.47
C GLU A 270 -29.08 2.86 18.08
N GLN A 271 -28.71 3.86 18.89
CA GLN A 271 -28.97 5.26 18.55
C GLN A 271 -28.20 5.70 17.31
N ILE A 272 -26.94 5.29 17.18
CA ILE A 272 -26.13 5.57 15.99
C ILE A 272 -26.81 4.97 14.75
N GLN A 273 -27.23 3.69 14.80
CA GLN A 273 -27.96 3.06 13.69
C GLN A 273 -29.26 3.81 13.35
N LYS A 274 -30.04 4.21 14.35
CA LYS A 274 -31.27 5.01 14.15
C LYS A 274 -31.00 6.35 13.49
N TRP A 275 -29.94 7.06 13.91
CA TRP A 275 -29.57 8.34 13.32
C TRP A 275 -29.13 8.19 11.86
N ILE A 276 -28.35 7.16 11.56
CA ILE A 276 -27.92 6.84 10.20
C ILE A 276 -29.12 6.59 9.30
N ALA A 277 -30.02 5.69 9.72
CA ALA A 277 -31.21 5.33 8.96
C ALA A 277 -32.18 6.52 8.79
N GLY A 278 -32.43 7.27 9.87
CA GLY A 278 -33.37 8.39 9.86
C GLY A 278 -32.92 9.58 9.02
N ASN A 279 -31.61 9.80 8.87
CA ASN A 279 -31.07 10.88 8.04
C ASN A 279 -30.78 10.44 6.59
N GLY A 280 -30.96 9.16 6.24
CA GLY A 280 -30.62 8.63 4.92
C GLY A 280 -29.13 8.81 4.57
N ALA A 281 -28.25 8.70 5.56
CA ALA A 281 -26.82 8.90 5.38
C ALA A 281 -26.25 7.86 4.39
N ARG A 282 -25.56 8.34 3.35
CA ARG A 282 -24.93 7.49 2.31
C ARG A 282 -23.42 7.35 2.45
N LYS A 283 -22.82 8.13 3.36
CA LYS A 283 -21.37 8.15 3.62
C LYS A 283 -21.14 8.51 5.08
N ILE A 284 -20.23 7.80 5.73
CA ILE A 284 -19.88 8.02 7.14
C ILE A 284 -18.37 8.05 7.29
N LEU A 285 -17.88 8.98 8.11
CA LEU A 285 -16.49 9.07 8.52
C LEU A 285 -16.43 9.00 10.06
N ASP A 286 -15.83 7.94 10.59
CA ASP A 286 -15.60 7.78 12.03
C ASP A 286 -14.23 8.38 12.41
N LEU A 287 -14.26 9.53 13.09
CA LEU A 287 -13.07 10.21 13.59
C LEU A 287 -12.90 9.88 15.07
N GLY A 288 -11.77 9.26 15.43
CA GLY A 288 -11.51 8.88 16.81
C GLY A 288 -12.28 7.62 17.25
N GLY A 289 -12.63 6.73 16.31
CA GLY A 289 -13.32 5.47 16.59
C GLY A 289 -12.56 4.47 17.49
N ASN A 290 -11.32 4.77 17.84
CA ASN A 290 -10.41 3.96 18.65
C ASN A 290 -10.29 2.52 18.10
N ASP A 291 -10.85 1.54 18.80
CA ASP A 291 -10.85 0.14 18.38
C ASP A 291 -11.88 -0.17 17.27
N GLY A 292 -12.68 0.80 16.83
CA GLY A 292 -13.69 0.66 15.78
C GLY A 292 -15.02 0.02 16.24
N THR A 293 -15.29 -0.04 17.55
CA THR A 293 -16.49 -0.68 18.12
C THR A 293 -17.80 -0.14 17.55
N PHE A 294 -17.91 1.17 17.32
CA PHE A 294 -19.14 1.77 16.77
C PHE A 294 -19.20 1.66 15.25
N ALA A 295 -18.09 1.86 14.54
CA ALA A 295 -18.04 1.68 13.09
C ALA A 295 -18.42 0.26 12.66
N ARG A 296 -17.97 -0.78 13.39
CA ARG A 296 -18.33 -2.18 13.10
C ARG A 296 -19.79 -2.54 13.39
N ALA A 297 -20.50 -1.73 14.16
CA ALA A 297 -21.91 -1.96 14.49
C ALA A 297 -22.86 -1.38 13.44
N ILE A 298 -22.36 -0.78 12.37
CA ILE A 298 -23.20 -0.21 11.30
C ILE A 298 -23.55 -1.35 10.34
N ASP A 299 -24.81 -1.81 10.38
CA ASP A 299 -25.30 -2.96 9.60
C ASP A 299 -25.83 -2.60 8.20
N SER A 300 -26.06 -1.31 7.93
CA SER A 300 -26.56 -0.86 6.63
C SER A 300 -25.44 -0.88 5.59
N ASP A 301 -25.76 -1.32 4.37
CA ASP A 301 -24.92 -1.10 3.18
C ASP A 301 -24.86 0.41 2.88
N ILE A 302 -23.91 1.09 3.52
CA ILE A 302 -23.54 2.50 3.30
C ILE A 302 -22.32 2.56 2.37
#